data_AF-A0A9W7L2B0-F1
#
_entry.id   AF-A0A9W7L2B0-F1
#
_cell.length_a   1.000
_cell.length_b   1.000
_cell.length_c   1.000
_cell.angle_alpha   90.00
_cell.angle_beta   90.00
_cell.angle_gamma   90.00
#
_symmetry.space_group_name_H-M   'P 1'
#
loop_
_entity.id
_entity.type
_entity.pdbx_description
1 polymer ?
#
loop_
_entity_poly.entity_id
_entity_poly.type
_entity_poly.pdbx_seq_one_letter_code
_entity_poly.pdbx_strand_id
1 'polypeptide(L)'
;MPRSKPRPGANVDKYMLRTEELRKNQEHVSNLVKQDCITRWSESGGKQILEKKLARDSKAAGEELRHLNTELKTRRRAKLKDFYLEQDVAYEKELNEMGLALVKARV
;
A
#
# COMPACT_ATOMS: atom_id res chain seq x y z
N MET A 1 -41.62 11.18 62.41
CA MET A 1 -40.73 12.17 61.76
C MET A 1 -41.60 13.25 61.13
N PRO A 2 -41.63 14.49 61.65
CA PRO A 2 -42.41 15.56 61.03
C PRO A 2 -41.75 15.92 59.69
N ARG A 3 -42.50 15.79 58.58
CA ARG A 3 -42.03 16.27 57.28
C ARG A 3 -42.02 17.79 57.34
N SER A 4 -40.84 18.40 57.35
CA SER A 4 -40.72 19.85 57.29
C SER A 4 -41.39 20.37 56.02
N LYS A 5 -42.16 21.44 56.14
CA LYS A 5 -42.81 22.06 54.98
C LYS A 5 -41.70 22.54 54.02
N PRO A 6 -41.78 22.22 52.72
CA PRO A 6 -40.76 22.64 51.77
C PRO A 6 -40.64 24.16 51.80
N ARG A 7 -39.40 24.67 51.81
CA ARG A 7 -39.16 26.12 51.71
C ARG A 7 -39.81 26.64 50.42
N PRO A 8 -40.50 27.79 50.46
CA PRO A 8 -40.90 28.49 49.25
C PRO A 8 -39.69 28.65 48.32
N GLY A 9 -39.81 28.23 47.06
CA GLY A 9 -38.71 28.25 46.09
C GLY A 9 -37.92 26.94 45.91
N ALA A 10 -38.02 25.97 46.82
CA ALA A 10 -37.23 24.72 46.74
C ALA A 10 -37.48 23.88 45.48
N ASN A 11 -38.66 23.99 44.86
CA ASN A 11 -38.98 23.35 43.58
C ASN A 11 -38.30 24.05 42.40
N VAL A 12 -38.16 25.38 42.48
CA VAL A 12 -37.46 26.18 41.47
C VAL A 12 -35.97 25.88 41.53
N ASP A 13 -35.37 25.81 42.74
CA ASP A 13 -33.96 25.46 42.91
C ASP A 13 -33.65 24.07 42.35
N LYS A 14 -34.51 23.07 42.61
CA LYS A 14 -34.38 21.73 42.03
C LYS A 14 -34.50 21.73 40.50
N TYR A 15 -35.41 22.52 39.96
CA TYR A 15 -35.55 22.66 38.51
C TYR A 15 -34.30 23.30 37.90
N MET A 16 -33.79 24.37 38.49
CA MET A 16 -32.58 25.07 38.02
C MET A 16 -31.34 24.15 38.05
N LEU A 17 -31.16 23.39 39.13
CA LEU A 17 -30.08 22.39 39.24
C LEU A 17 -30.18 21.33 38.14
N ARG A 18 -31.39 20.80 37.91
CA ARG A 18 -31.63 19.81 36.85
C ARG A 18 -31.37 20.40 35.46
N THR A 19 -31.75 21.65 35.22
CA THR A 19 -31.49 22.31 33.93
C THR A 19 -30.00 22.57 33.70
N GLU A 20 -29.25 22.95 34.74
CA GLU A 20 -27.79 23.08 34.62
C GLU A 20 -27.12 21.74 34.34
N GLU A 21 -27.54 20.67 35.01
CA GLU A 21 -27.02 19.33 34.81
C GLU A 21 -27.28 18.84 33.37
N LEU A 22 -28.50 19.05 32.87
CA LEU A 22 -28.82 18.74 31.48
C LEU A 22 -27.99 19.55 30.49
N ARG A 23 -27.76 20.84 30.77
CA ARG A 23 -26.90 21.69 29.93
C ARG A 23 -25.47 21.14 29.87
N LYS A 24 -24.89 20.79 31.02
CA LYS A 24 -23.53 20.21 31.12
C LYS A 24 -23.44 18.88 30.37
N ASN A 25 -24.46 18.03 30.52
CA ASN A 25 -24.51 16.74 29.84
C ASN A 25 -24.63 16.89 28.31
N GLN A 26 -25.45 17.84 27.83
CA GLN A 26 -25.56 18.15 26.41
C GLN A 26 -24.24 18.65 25.83
N GLU A 27 -23.54 19.53 26.55
CA GLU A 27 -22.24 20.04 26.15
C GLU A 27 -21.20 18.91 26.08
N HIS A 28 -21.19 18.03 27.07
CA HIS A 28 -20.30 16.87 27.10
C HIS A 28 -20.55 15.90 25.93
N VAL A 29 -21.82 15.54 25.67
CA VAL A 29 -22.18 14.66 24.54
C VAL A 29 -21.80 15.30 23.20
N SER A 30 -22.04 16.61 23.05
CA SER A 30 -21.63 17.35 21.83
C SER A 30 -20.12 17.27 21.61
N ASN A 31 -19.32 17.40 22.66
CA ASN A 31 -17.87 17.27 22.58
C ASN A 31 -17.42 15.85 22.23
N LEU A 32 -18.06 14.83 22.80
CA LEU A 32 -17.78 13.43 22.45
C LEU A 32 -18.07 13.12 20.98
N VAL A 33 -19.20 13.62 20.44
CA VAL A 33 -19.55 13.42 19.03
C VAL A 33 -18.51 14.08 18.11
N LYS A 34 -18.04 15.28 18.46
CA LYS A 34 -16.96 15.95 17.71
C LYS A 34 -15.67 15.13 17.72
N GLN A 35 -15.28 14.61 18.89
CA GLN A 35 -14.08 13.78 19.02
C GLN A 35 -14.21 12.48 18.22
N ASP A 36 -15.34 11.79 18.32
CA ASP A 36 -15.60 10.55 17.55
C ASP A 36 -15.49 10.79 16.03
N CYS A 37 -16.03 11.91 15.53
CA CYS A 37 -15.90 12.28 14.13
C CYS A 37 -14.44 12.47 13.69
N ILE A 38 -13.62 13.15 14.51
CA ILE A 38 -12.19 13.37 14.23
C ILE A 38 -11.43 12.05 14.25
N THR A 39 -11.72 11.17 15.22
CA THR A 39 -11.07 9.86 15.35
C THR A 39 -11.38 8.99 14.14
N ARG A 40 -12.65 8.88 13.76
CA ARG A 40 -13.06 8.09 12.58
C ARG A 40 -12.43 8.61 11.29
N TRP A 41 -12.38 9.92 11.11
CA TRP A 41 -11.75 10.52 9.94
C TRP A 41 -10.25 10.22 9.91
N SER A 42 -9.57 10.35 11.05
CA SER A 42 -8.13 10.10 11.16
C SER A 42 -7.77 8.63 10.93
N GLU A 43 -8.54 7.70 11.49
CA GLU A 43 -8.35 6.25 11.28
C GLU A 43 -8.60 5.85 9.82
N SER A 44 -9.65 6.38 9.21
CA SER A 44 -9.96 6.15 7.79
C SER A 44 -8.86 6.70 6.88
N GLY A 45 -8.40 7.93 7.14
CA GLY A 45 -7.31 8.55 6.42
C GLY A 45 -6.01 7.77 6.53
N GLY A 46 -5.66 7.30 7.74
CA GLY A 46 -4.47 6.49 7.99
C GLY A 46 -4.47 5.18 7.18
N LYS A 47 -5.60 4.47 7.16
CA LYS A 47 -5.77 3.23 6.37
C LYS A 47 -5.60 3.51 4.88
N GLN A 48 -6.25 4.53 4.34
CA GLN A 48 -6.16 4.88 2.92
C GLN A 48 -4.74 5.26 2.50
N ILE A 49 -4.00 5.99 3.34
CA ILE A 49 -2.60 6.35 3.07
C ILE A 49 -1.74 5.09 3.01
N LEU A 50 -1.92 4.16 3.95
CA LEU A 50 -1.19 2.90 3.98
C LEU A 50 -1.50 2.06 2.74
N GLU A 51 -2.77 1.89 2.37
CA GLU A 51 -3.19 1.15 1.18
C GLU A 51 -2.59 1.74 -0.09
N LYS A 52 -2.64 3.07 -0.24
CA LYS A 52 -2.02 3.77 -1.38
C LYS A 52 -0.49 3.60 -1.42
N LYS A 53 0.17 3.52 -0.26
CA LYS A 53 1.61 3.24 -0.19
C LYS A 53 1.89 1.80 -0.64
N LEU A 54 1.22 0.82 -0.05
CA LEU A 54 1.38 -0.60 -0.38
C LEU A 54 1.10 -0.87 -1.86
N ALA A 55 0.07 -0.26 -2.44
CA ALA A 55 -0.25 -0.40 -3.85
C ALA A 55 0.86 0.15 -4.77
N ARG A 56 1.46 1.29 -4.41
CA ARG A 56 2.61 1.85 -5.16
C ARG A 56 3.84 0.97 -5.05
N ASP A 57 4.16 0.54 -3.83
CA ASP A 57 5.33 -0.31 -3.57
C ASP A 57 5.20 -1.66 -4.29
N SER A 58 4.01 -2.26 -4.27
CA SER A 58 3.71 -3.50 -5.00
C SER A 58 3.84 -3.34 -6.52
N LYS A 59 3.35 -2.22 -7.07
CA LYS A 59 3.49 -1.93 -8.50
C LYS A 59 4.96 -1.77 -8.89
N ALA A 60 5.73 -1.01 -8.12
CA ALA A 60 7.16 -0.80 -8.36
C ALA A 60 7.93 -2.13 -8.34
N ALA A 61 7.70 -2.97 -7.31
CA ALA A 61 8.30 -4.30 -7.22
C ALA A 61 7.94 -5.18 -8.44
N GLY A 62 6.68 -5.10 -8.91
CA GLY A 62 6.24 -5.82 -10.11
C GLY A 62 6.94 -5.36 -11.40
N GLU A 63 7.18 -4.06 -11.54
CA GLU A 63 7.93 -3.48 -12.68
C GLU A 63 9.41 -3.88 -12.63
N GLU A 64 10.05 -3.80 -11.46
CA GLU A 64 11.43 -4.23 -11.26
C GLU A 64 11.63 -5.71 -11.64
N LEU A 65 10.74 -6.60 -11.19
CA LEU A 65 10.79 -8.02 -11.55
C LEU A 65 10.66 -8.24 -13.06
N ARG A 66 9.82 -7.46 -13.75
CA ARG A 66 9.70 -7.55 -15.22
C ARG A 66 10.98 -7.09 -15.92
N HIS A 67 11.60 -6.02 -15.45
CA HIS A 67 12.88 -5.54 -15.98
C HIS A 67 13.98 -6.59 -15.78
N LEU A 68 14.12 -7.14 -14.58
CA LEU A 68 15.09 -8.19 -14.28
C LEU A 68 14.91 -9.43 -15.16
N ASN A 69 13.66 -9.86 -15.40
CA ASN A 69 13.37 -11.00 -16.28
C ASN A 69 13.75 -10.70 -17.74
N THR A 70 13.49 -9.47 -18.20
CA THR A 70 13.86 -9.03 -19.54
C THR A 70 15.38 -9.02 -19.71
N GLU A 71 16.11 -8.48 -18.74
CA GLU A 71 17.56 -8.51 -18.74
C GLU A 71 18.12 -9.94 -18.76
N LEU A 72 17.57 -10.83 -17.93
CA LEU A 72 17.99 -12.23 -17.88
C LEU A 72 17.84 -12.89 -19.26
N LYS A 73 16.69 -12.70 -19.91
CA LYS A 73 16.42 -13.25 -21.24
C LYS A 73 17.40 -12.69 -22.28
N THR A 74 17.66 -11.39 -22.25
CA THR A 74 18.61 -10.74 -23.17
C THR A 74 20.02 -11.28 -22.96
N ARG A 75 20.49 -11.37 -21.71
CA ARG A 75 21.81 -11.94 -21.37
C ARG A 75 21.92 -13.39 -21.80
N ARG A 76 20.87 -14.21 -21.59
CA ARG A 76 20.85 -15.60 -22.04
C ARG A 76 20.95 -15.72 -23.55
N ARG A 77 20.23 -14.89 -24.30
CA ARG A 77 20.31 -14.87 -25.77
C ARG A 77 21.69 -14.47 -26.26
N ALA A 78 22.30 -13.45 -25.65
CA ALA A 78 23.66 -13.05 -25.96
C ALA A 78 24.65 -14.20 -25.71
N LYS A 79 24.59 -14.86 -24.55
CA LYS A 79 25.46 -15.99 -24.24
C LYS A 79 25.26 -17.20 -25.14
N LEU A 80 24.03 -17.50 -25.54
CA LEU A 80 23.77 -18.55 -26.52
C LEU A 80 24.35 -18.19 -27.89
N LYS A 81 24.22 -16.93 -28.30
CA LYS A 81 24.82 -16.46 -29.56
C LYS A 81 26.34 -16.61 -29.52
N ASP A 82 26.99 -16.17 -28.45
CA ASP A 82 28.44 -16.32 -28.27
C ASP A 82 28.86 -17.80 -28.35
N PHE A 83 28.14 -18.68 -27.65
CA PHE A 83 28.39 -20.12 -27.68
C PHE A 83 28.29 -20.72 -29.08
N TYR A 84 27.25 -20.37 -29.85
CA TYR A 84 27.12 -20.87 -31.22
C TYR A 84 28.16 -20.29 -32.17
N LEU A 85 28.57 -19.04 -31.98
CA LEU A 85 29.67 -18.45 -32.75
C LEU A 85 31.00 -19.17 -32.48
N GLU A 86 31.28 -19.53 -31.23
CA GLU A 86 32.46 -20.32 -30.88
C GLU A 86 32.41 -21.72 -31.52
N GLN A 87 31.25 -22.37 -31.50
CA GLN A 87 31.03 -23.68 -32.15
C GLN A 87 31.20 -23.59 -33.67
N ASP A 88 30.63 -22.58 -34.32
CA ASP A 88 30.75 -22.38 -35.77
C ASP A 88 32.22 -22.23 -36.19
N VAL A 89 33.03 -21.49 -35.42
CA VAL A 89 34.47 -21.33 -35.68
C VAL A 89 35.21 -22.67 -35.51
N ALA A 90 34.88 -23.43 -34.46
CA ALA A 90 35.48 -24.74 -34.22
C ALA A 90 35.15 -25.73 -35.35
N TYR A 91 33.87 -25.81 -35.75
CA TYR A 91 33.44 -26.71 -36.82
C TYR A 91 33.99 -26.31 -38.18
N GLU A 92 34.06 -25.01 -38.51
CA GLU A 92 34.68 -24.55 -39.74
C GLU A 92 36.16 -24.97 -39.80
N LYS A 93 36.87 -24.91 -38.67
CA LYS A 93 38.26 -25.37 -38.60
C LYS A 93 38.37 -26.88 -38.87
N GLU A 94 37.56 -27.70 -38.20
CA GLU A 94 37.54 -29.16 -38.40
C GLU A 94 37.15 -29.56 -39.83
N LEU A 95 36.16 -28.88 -40.42
CA LEU A 95 35.75 -29.12 -41.80
C LEU A 95 36.85 -28.77 -42.80
N ASN A 96 37.54 -27.65 -42.60
CA ASN A 96 38.66 -27.25 -43.45
C ASN A 96 39.80 -28.27 -43.42
N GLU A 97 40.08 -28.88 -42.25
CA GLU A 97 41.07 -29.96 -42.13
C GLU A 97 40.68 -31.20 -42.95
N MET A 98 39.38 -31.43 -43.17
CA MET A 98 38.85 -32.48 -44.05
C MET A 98 38.68 -32.05 -45.51
N GLY A 99 39.03 -30.81 -45.87
CA GLY A 99 38.83 -30.24 -47.21
C GLY A 99 37.37 -29.86 -47.52
N LEU A 100 36.53 -29.72 -46.49
CA LEU A 100 35.13 -29.29 -46.57
C LEU A 100 34.97 -27.87 -45.97
N ALA A 101 33.82 -27.23 -46.18
CA ALA A 101 33.53 -25.91 -45.59
C ALA A 101 32.03 -25.74 -45.30
N LEU A 102 31.67 -24.91 -44.31
CA LEU A 102 30.27 -24.57 -44.04
C LEU A 102 29.70 -23.68 -45.14
N VAL A 103 28.44 -23.94 -45.50
CA VAL A 103 27.68 -23.09 -46.43
C VAL A 103 27.28 -21.80 -45.71
N LYS A 104 27.89 -20.68 -46.11
CA LYS A 104 27.56 -19.35 -45.58
C LYS A 104 26.37 -18.77 -46.33
N ALA A 105 25.39 -18.26 -45.58
CA ALA A 105 24.26 -17.55 -46.16
C ALA A 105 24.78 -16.31 -46.91
N ARG A 106 24.46 -16.20 -48.21
CA ARG A 106 24.73 -14.98 -48.97
C ARG A 106 23.60 -13.99 -48.67
N VAL A 107 23.94 -12.90 -47.99
CA VAL A 107 23.07 -11.72 -47.85
C VAL A 107 23.45 -10.73 -48.95
#